data_AF-A0A968MKT3-F1
#
_entry.id   AF-A0A968MKT3-F1
#
_cell.length_a   1.000
_cell.length_b   1.000
_cell.length_c   1.000
_cell.angle_alpha   90.00
_cell.angle_beta   90.00
_cell.angle_gamma   90.00
#
_symmetry.space_group_name_H-M   'P 1'
#
loop_
_entity.id
_entity.type
_entity.pdbx_description
1 polymer ?
#
loop_
_entity_poly.entity_id
_entity_poly.type
_entity_poly.pdbx_seq_one_letter_code
_entity_poly.pdbx_strand_id
1 'polypeptide(L)'
;MLDVFVGAFVGLLVGLAAASLFARSSLAAYRHRLEESSRFRDSLTTDLDALRREAAELKELRVRLEGQLESLRAAHARELDHVRDLADAINAQDGDIQASIINDGTKANAQRLVLSSAKTGRDFDVEIVANDTALQFDTKAIEAAFADPKNSSAYTGTATSSGTYTGTGSKTFIVEVLSAGAAGAATYRVSKDGGISWDDNGGAGYATSTTAAALGAAGEGVQLAFSDSGTLSSGDRFHVDVTSPELRAAQDAVFTLNGIKQTRSSNSISDGIEGVTFDLLKADPAKTLRFSVERDDKLIVDAVKEMVDAYNALVKDIRDKQTFDPETNTGGPFLGDRTANSVISTLRRRSGAPPLASRARFAASRTWAYEPPKAGASRSIPPSSKISSGTIERPSLMF
;
A
#
# COMPACT_ATOMS: atom_id res chain seq x y z
N MET A 1 122.41 -43.45 -21.99
CA MET A 1 121.15 -44.05 -21.49
C MET A 1 120.28 -43.06 -20.71
N LEU A 2 120.80 -41.90 -20.27
CA LEU A 2 120.03 -40.89 -19.53
C LEU A 2 119.09 -40.04 -20.43
N ASP A 3 119.47 -39.76 -21.68
CA ASP A 3 118.71 -38.84 -22.56
C ASP A 3 117.37 -39.38 -23.07
N VAL A 4 117.22 -40.69 -23.26
CA VAL A 4 115.97 -41.30 -23.74
C VAL A 4 114.88 -41.27 -22.66
N PHE A 5 115.28 -41.34 -21.38
CA PHE A 5 114.36 -41.24 -20.25
C PHE A 5 113.85 -39.81 -20.06
N VAL A 6 114.71 -38.80 -20.30
CA VAL A 6 114.32 -37.39 -20.16
C VAL A 6 113.32 -36.99 -21.25
N GLY A 7 113.52 -37.41 -22.51
CA GLY A 7 112.60 -37.08 -23.62
C GLY A 7 111.19 -37.67 -23.46
N ALA A 8 111.08 -38.93 -23.03
CA ALA A 8 109.79 -39.57 -22.77
C ALA A 8 109.06 -38.94 -21.56
N PHE A 9 109.82 -38.53 -20.54
CA PHE A 9 109.26 -37.87 -19.35
C PHE A 9 108.76 -36.45 -19.66
N VAL A 10 109.49 -35.70 -20.49
CA VAL A 10 109.08 -34.36 -20.94
C VAL A 10 107.86 -34.43 -21.86
N GLY A 11 107.79 -35.39 -22.80
CA GLY A 11 106.61 -35.59 -23.66
C GLY A 11 105.35 -35.97 -22.87
N LEU A 12 105.47 -36.83 -21.86
CA LEU A 12 104.38 -37.17 -20.95
C LEU A 12 103.95 -35.95 -20.12
N LEU A 13 104.90 -35.15 -19.61
CA LEU A 13 104.62 -33.92 -18.86
C LEU A 13 103.91 -32.85 -19.71
N VAL A 14 104.30 -32.68 -20.97
CA VAL A 14 103.65 -31.73 -21.89
C VAL A 14 102.25 -32.22 -22.29
N GLY A 15 102.06 -33.53 -22.52
CA GLY A 15 100.74 -34.13 -22.76
C GLY A 15 99.81 -34.03 -21.54
N LEU A 16 100.33 -34.27 -20.34
CA LEU A 16 99.60 -34.07 -19.07
C LEU A 16 99.26 -32.59 -18.87
N ALA A 17 100.18 -31.68 -19.19
CA ALA A 17 99.96 -30.24 -19.10
C ALA A 17 98.88 -29.77 -20.08
N ALA A 18 98.90 -30.23 -21.34
CA ALA A 18 97.89 -29.91 -22.34
C ALA A 18 96.50 -30.50 -21.99
N ALA A 19 96.44 -31.75 -21.52
CA ALA A 19 95.21 -32.37 -21.02
C ALA A 19 94.67 -31.66 -19.77
N SER A 20 95.56 -31.21 -18.87
CA SER A 20 95.20 -30.43 -17.69
C SER A 20 94.68 -29.04 -18.05
N LEU A 21 95.20 -28.41 -19.12
CA LEU A 21 94.76 -27.11 -19.60
C LEU A 21 93.40 -27.21 -20.29
N PHE A 22 93.20 -28.25 -21.11
CA PHE A 22 91.90 -28.54 -21.73
C PHE A 22 90.85 -28.88 -20.68
N ALA A 23 91.17 -29.72 -19.69
CA ALA A 23 90.30 -30.02 -18.55
C ALA A 23 89.99 -28.78 -17.69
N ARG A 24 90.95 -27.87 -17.50
CA ARG A 24 90.71 -26.58 -16.81
C ARG A 24 89.81 -25.65 -17.63
N SER A 25 89.98 -25.62 -18.95
CA SER A 25 89.15 -24.80 -19.85
C SER A 25 87.70 -25.33 -19.93
N SER A 26 87.51 -26.64 -20.00
CA SER A 26 86.19 -27.26 -20.00
C SER A 26 85.51 -27.17 -18.63
N LEU A 27 86.26 -27.26 -17.53
CA LEU A 27 85.79 -27.01 -16.17
C LEU A 27 85.36 -25.54 -15.98
N ALA A 28 86.12 -24.58 -16.53
CA ALA A 28 85.76 -23.16 -16.51
C ALA A 28 84.47 -22.89 -17.30
N ALA A 29 84.33 -23.48 -18.49
CA ALA A 29 83.09 -23.39 -19.29
C ALA A 29 81.89 -24.08 -18.63
N TYR A 30 82.12 -25.16 -17.86
CA TYR A 30 81.07 -25.83 -17.08
C TYR A 30 80.65 -25.02 -15.85
N ARG A 31 81.61 -24.40 -15.15
CA ARG A 31 81.34 -23.47 -14.03
C ARG A 31 80.57 -22.24 -14.50
N HIS A 32 80.95 -21.64 -15.63
CA HIS A 32 80.23 -20.50 -16.21
C HIS A 32 78.78 -20.86 -16.55
N ARG A 33 78.54 -22.01 -17.18
CA ARG A 33 77.18 -22.49 -17.47
C ARG A 33 76.37 -22.83 -16.21
N LEU A 34 77.01 -23.31 -15.15
CA LEU A 34 76.36 -23.52 -13.86
C LEU A 34 75.99 -22.21 -13.19
N GLU A 35 76.84 -21.19 -13.27
CA GLU A 35 76.58 -19.84 -12.76
C GLU A 35 75.48 -19.12 -13.57
N GLU A 36 75.46 -19.29 -14.90
CA GLU A 36 74.35 -18.80 -15.74
C GLU A 36 73.05 -19.52 -15.41
N SER A 37 73.08 -20.84 -15.21
CA SER A 37 71.92 -21.64 -14.81
C SER A 37 71.43 -21.30 -13.40
N SER A 38 72.33 -20.98 -12.46
CA SER A 38 71.93 -20.52 -11.12
C SER A 38 71.30 -19.13 -11.21
N ARG A 39 71.91 -18.18 -11.93
CA ARG A 39 71.33 -16.84 -12.14
C ARG A 39 69.98 -16.90 -12.82
N PHE A 40 69.82 -17.78 -13.82
CA PHE A 40 68.54 -17.98 -14.48
C PHE A 40 67.47 -18.58 -13.54
N ARG A 41 67.85 -19.54 -12.68
CA ARG A 41 66.95 -20.06 -11.64
C ARG A 41 66.58 -18.98 -10.61
N ASP A 42 67.54 -18.18 -10.18
CA ASP A 42 67.31 -17.08 -9.23
C ASP A 42 66.38 -16.02 -9.84
N SER A 43 66.55 -15.73 -11.14
CA SER A 43 65.63 -14.88 -11.93
C SER A 43 64.23 -15.48 -11.95
N LEU A 44 64.08 -16.76 -12.32
CA LEU A 44 62.78 -17.44 -12.36
C LEU A 44 62.11 -17.48 -10.99
N THR A 45 62.85 -17.65 -9.90
CA THR A 45 62.28 -17.59 -8.55
C THR A 45 61.82 -16.18 -8.20
N THR A 46 62.57 -15.16 -8.62
CA THR A 46 62.18 -13.75 -8.43
C THR A 46 60.91 -13.43 -9.22
N ASP A 47 60.83 -13.87 -10.48
CA ASP A 47 59.66 -13.70 -11.34
C ASP A 47 58.43 -14.45 -10.79
N LEU A 48 58.62 -15.68 -10.28
CA LEU A 48 57.55 -16.45 -9.65
C LEU A 48 57.02 -15.78 -8.37
N ASP A 49 57.91 -15.20 -7.57
CA ASP A 49 57.52 -14.47 -6.37
C ASP A 49 56.81 -13.15 -6.72
N ALA A 50 57.21 -12.48 -7.81
CA ALA A 50 56.50 -11.31 -8.34
C ALA A 50 55.08 -11.69 -8.80
N LEU A 51 54.94 -12.77 -9.58
CA LEU A 51 53.64 -13.27 -10.05
C LEU A 51 52.73 -13.70 -8.89
N ARG A 52 53.28 -14.30 -7.82
CA ARG A 52 52.52 -14.66 -6.62
C ARG A 52 52.00 -13.44 -5.87
N ARG A 53 52.78 -12.35 -5.81
CA ARG A 53 52.33 -11.09 -5.21
C ARG A 53 51.20 -10.46 -6.04
N GLU A 54 51.36 -10.40 -7.35
CA GLU A 54 50.33 -9.89 -8.26
C GLU A 54 49.04 -10.72 -8.17
N ALA A 55 49.14 -12.05 -8.12
CA ALA A 55 47.99 -12.92 -7.91
C ALA A 55 47.30 -12.70 -6.54
N ALA A 56 48.05 -12.38 -5.49
CA ALA A 56 47.50 -12.04 -4.18
C ALA A 56 46.76 -10.70 -4.21
N GLU A 57 47.33 -9.68 -4.86
CA GLU A 57 46.69 -8.38 -5.06
C GLU A 57 45.40 -8.50 -5.87
N LEU A 58 45.41 -9.28 -6.98
CA LEU A 58 44.21 -9.53 -7.77
C LEU A 58 43.12 -10.25 -6.97
N LYS A 59 43.51 -11.17 -6.07
CA LYS A 59 42.57 -11.86 -5.19
C LYS A 59 41.95 -10.90 -4.17
N GLU A 60 42.73 -10.00 -3.58
CA GLU A 60 42.20 -8.96 -2.70
C GLU A 60 41.31 -7.96 -3.45
N LEU A 61 41.71 -7.56 -4.67
CA LEU A 61 40.92 -6.66 -5.52
C LEU A 61 39.56 -7.29 -5.83
N ARG A 62 39.54 -8.59 -6.16
CA ARG A 62 38.30 -9.34 -6.39
C ARG A 62 37.41 -9.37 -5.15
N VAL A 63 37.95 -9.64 -3.97
CA VAL A 63 37.18 -9.62 -2.72
C VAL A 63 36.62 -8.22 -2.43
N ARG A 64 37.40 -7.16 -2.69
CA ARG A 64 36.92 -5.78 -2.57
C ARG A 64 35.80 -5.47 -3.56
N LEU A 65 35.94 -5.88 -4.83
CA LEU A 65 34.93 -5.71 -5.87
C LEU A 65 33.65 -6.49 -5.57
N GLU A 66 33.75 -7.74 -5.11
CA GLU A 66 32.61 -8.55 -4.69
C GLU A 66 31.91 -7.90 -3.48
N GLY A 67 32.68 -7.38 -2.51
CA GLY A 67 32.12 -6.60 -1.39
C GLY A 67 31.43 -5.31 -1.82
N GLN A 68 32.00 -4.57 -2.77
CA GLN A 68 31.37 -3.39 -3.36
C GLN A 68 30.09 -3.76 -4.10
N LEU A 69 30.09 -4.84 -4.88
CA LEU A 69 28.92 -5.33 -5.60
C LEU A 69 27.80 -5.76 -4.64
N GLU A 70 28.13 -6.46 -3.56
CA GLU A 70 27.15 -6.84 -2.53
C GLU A 70 26.62 -5.62 -1.77
N SER A 71 27.47 -4.64 -1.47
CA SER A 71 27.01 -3.37 -0.88
C SER A 71 26.07 -2.60 -1.82
N LEU A 72 26.35 -2.63 -3.12
CA LEU A 72 25.52 -2.00 -4.15
C LEU A 72 24.18 -2.74 -4.31
N ARG A 73 24.21 -4.09 -4.30
CA ARG A 73 23.00 -4.93 -4.31
C ARG A 73 22.14 -4.69 -3.08
N ALA A 74 22.75 -4.58 -1.90
CA ALA A 74 22.04 -4.27 -0.66
C ALA A 74 21.47 -2.84 -0.67
N ALA A 75 22.17 -1.87 -1.25
CA ALA A 75 21.65 -0.53 -1.46
C ALA A 75 20.45 -0.50 -2.42
N HIS A 76 20.52 -1.25 -3.53
CA HIS A 76 19.44 -1.37 -4.52
C HIS A 76 18.22 -2.14 -3.98
N ALA A 77 18.42 -3.16 -3.14
CA ALA A 77 17.32 -3.88 -2.48
C ALA A 77 16.52 -2.98 -1.52
N ARG A 78 17.21 -2.06 -0.82
CA ARG A 78 16.57 -1.08 0.07
C ARG A 78 15.68 -0.07 -0.65
N GLU A 79 15.90 0.16 -1.94
CA GLU A 79 15.11 1.11 -2.74
C GLU A 79 13.69 0.58 -3.03
N LEU A 80 13.50 -0.75 -3.09
CA LEU A 80 12.20 -1.40 -3.28
C LEU A 80 11.41 -1.63 -1.97
N ASP A 81 12.09 -1.85 -0.85
CA ASP A 81 11.43 -2.10 0.44
C ASP A 81 10.82 -0.82 1.06
N HIS A 82 11.35 0.36 0.72
CA HIS A 82 10.92 1.63 1.32
C HIS A 82 9.45 1.99 1.10
N VAL A 83 8.88 1.71 -0.08
CA VAL A 83 7.46 2.05 -0.36
C VAL A 83 6.52 1.13 0.43
N ARG A 84 6.93 -0.13 0.64
CA ARG A 84 6.18 -1.09 1.43
C ARG A 84 6.27 -0.81 2.91
N ASP A 85 7.47 -0.52 3.39
CA ASP A 85 7.68 -0.06 4.77
C ASP A 85 6.91 1.23 5.05
N LEU A 86 6.86 2.17 4.09
CA LEU A 86 6.06 3.38 4.20
C LEU A 86 4.56 3.08 4.24
N ALA A 87 4.06 2.21 3.38
CA ALA A 87 2.66 1.80 3.40
C ALA A 87 2.28 1.14 4.74
N ASP A 88 3.13 0.23 5.23
CA ASP A 88 2.94 -0.45 6.50
C ASP A 88 3.02 0.53 7.68
N ALA A 89 3.93 1.51 7.64
CA ALA A 89 4.04 2.57 8.64
C ALA A 89 2.82 3.50 8.67
N ILE A 90 2.28 3.86 7.50
CA ILE A 90 1.04 4.65 7.39
C ILE A 90 -0.12 3.84 7.99
N ASN A 91 -0.28 2.58 7.61
CA ASN A 91 -1.35 1.72 8.11
C ASN A 91 -1.22 1.36 9.60
N ALA A 92 -0.01 1.42 10.15
CA ALA A 92 0.23 1.23 11.58
C ALA A 92 -0.18 2.45 12.42
N GLN A 93 -0.35 3.63 11.80
CA GLN A 93 -0.96 4.77 12.47
C GLN A 93 -2.47 4.51 12.60
N ASP A 94 -3.00 4.63 13.82
CA ASP A 94 -4.44 4.56 14.09
C ASP A 94 -5.11 5.85 13.60
N GLY A 95 -5.36 5.92 12.29
CA GLY A 95 -5.86 7.10 11.59
C GLY A 95 -6.79 6.76 10.43
N ASP A 96 -7.38 7.81 9.85
CA ASP A 96 -8.37 7.68 8.77
C ASP A 96 -7.75 7.35 7.40
N ILE A 97 -6.41 7.41 7.28
CA ILE A 97 -5.68 7.17 6.03
C ILE A 97 -5.21 5.72 5.95
N GLN A 98 -5.46 5.10 4.81
CA GLN A 98 -4.98 3.78 4.46
C GLN A 98 -4.03 3.89 3.27
N ALA A 99 -2.97 3.09 3.29
CA ALA A 99 -2.00 2.96 2.23
C ALA A 99 -2.05 1.56 1.62
N SER A 100 -1.96 1.48 0.29
CA SER A 100 -1.86 0.21 -0.43
C SER A 100 -0.85 0.33 -1.57
N ILE A 101 -0.24 -0.79 -1.93
CA ILE A 101 0.62 -0.85 -3.11
C ILE A 101 -0.12 -1.57 -4.22
N ILE A 102 -0.32 -0.86 -5.33
CA ILE A 102 -0.90 -1.40 -6.56
C ILE A 102 0.20 -1.61 -7.59
N ASN A 103 0.18 -2.76 -8.26
CA ASN A 103 0.97 -2.97 -9.47
C ASN A 103 0.11 -2.58 -10.67
N ASP A 104 0.47 -1.48 -11.35
CA ASP A 104 -0.27 -0.96 -12.51
C ASP A 104 0.16 -1.60 -13.84
N GLY A 105 1.16 -2.49 -13.83
CA GLY A 105 1.65 -3.22 -14.99
C GLY A 105 2.60 -2.43 -15.89
N THR A 106 2.95 -1.19 -15.54
CA THR A 106 3.95 -0.39 -16.27
C THR A 106 5.35 -1.03 -16.16
N LYS A 107 6.20 -0.82 -17.16
CA LYS A 107 7.46 -1.60 -17.28
C LYS A 107 8.60 -1.06 -16.44
N ALA A 108 8.67 0.26 -16.28
CA ALA A 108 9.74 0.91 -15.51
C ALA A 108 9.35 1.03 -14.02
N ASN A 109 8.12 1.48 -13.73
CA ASN A 109 7.69 1.85 -12.38
C ASN A 109 6.36 1.19 -12.00
N ALA A 110 6.28 -0.13 -12.05
CA ALA A 110 5.01 -0.86 -11.88
C ALA A 110 4.29 -0.59 -10.54
N GLN A 111 5.03 -0.30 -9.48
CA GLN A 111 4.46 -0.16 -8.13
C GLN A 111 4.02 1.28 -7.86
N ARG A 112 2.76 1.43 -7.42
CA ARG A 112 2.14 2.69 -7.02
C ARG A 112 1.71 2.62 -5.57
N LEU A 113 2.19 3.55 -4.75
CA LEU A 113 1.61 3.81 -3.44
C LEU A 113 0.29 4.56 -3.64
N VAL A 114 -0.79 3.98 -3.16
CA VAL A 114 -2.13 4.57 -3.20
C VAL A 114 -2.57 4.85 -1.78
N LEU A 115 -2.91 6.11 -1.54
CA LEU A 115 -3.48 6.57 -0.27
C LEU A 115 -4.99 6.74 -0.43
N SER A 116 -5.75 6.28 0.54
CA SER A 116 -7.20 6.49 0.61
C SER A 116 -7.64 6.88 2.01
N SER A 117 -8.61 7.78 2.09
CA SER A 117 -9.27 8.14 3.35
C SER A 117 -10.53 7.29 3.57
N ALA A 118 -10.79 6.91 4.82
CA ALA A 118 -12.06 6.31 5.24
C ALA A 118 -13.23 7.32 5.25
N LYS A 119 -12.93 8.62 5.16
CA LYS A 119 -13.94 9.68 5.10
C LYS A 119 -14.60 9.77 3.74
N THR A 120 -15.64 10.60 3.67
CA THR A 120 -16.47 10.78 2.48
C THR A 120 -16.58 12.25 2.11
N GLY A 121 -17.14 12.55 0.95
CA GLY A 121 -17.34 13.92 0.48
C GLY A 121 -16.02 14.64 0.23
N ARG A 122 -15.90 15.89 0.72
CA ARG A 122 -14.67 16.66 0.73
C ARG A 122 -13.75 16.30 1.90
N ASP A 123 -14.28 15.71 2.98
CA ASP A 123 -13.46 15.21 4.08
C ASP A 123 -12.63 13.97 3.67
N PHE A 124 -12.95 13.34 2.52
CA PHE A 124 -12.14 12.31 1.87
C PHE A 124 -10.76 12.83 1.41
N ASP A 125 -10.59 14.14 1.28
CA ASP A 125 -9.36 14.74 0.76
C ASP A 125 -8.13 14.34 1.57
N VAL A 126 -7.01 14.12 0.87
CA VAL A 126 -5.74 13.71 1.47
C VAL A 126 -4.69 14.73 1.09
N GLU A 127 -4.21 15.48 2.08
CA GLU A 127 -3.17 16.48 1.89
C GLU A 127 -1.83 15.97 2.43
N ILE A 128 -0.80 16.05 1.60
CA ILE A 128 0.56 15.74 2.00
C ILE A 128 1.27 17.05 2.31
N VAL A 129 1.40 17.33 3.61
CA VAL A 129 1.95 18.60 4.12
C VAL A 129 3.49 18.59 4.13
N ALA A 130 4.09 17.41 4.19
CA ALA A 130 5.53 17.22 4.12
C ALA A 130 5.87 15.93 3.36
N ASN A 131 6.91 16.00 2.54
CA ASN A 131 7.43 14.86 1.78
C ASN A 131 8.96 14.94 1.75
N ASP A 132 9.62 14.09 2.53
CA ASP A 132 11.07 13.93 2.58
C ASP A 132 11.55 12.76 1.70
N THR A 133 10.64 12.18 0.91
CA THR A 133 10.93 11.09 -0.03
C THR A 133 11.07 11.62 -1.46
N ALA A 134 11.46 10.74 -2.39
CA ALA A 134 11.45 11.03 -3.82
C ALA A 134 10.08 10.76 -4.49
N LEU A 135 9.07 10.30 -3.73
CA LEU A 135 7.75 9.99 -4.27
C LEU A 135 7.04 11.27 -4.71
N GLN A 136 6.36 11.20 -5.85
CA GLN A 136 5.61 12.31 -6.42
C GLN A 136 4.12 12.15 -6.12
N PHE A 137 3.52 13.12 -5.44
CA PHE A 137 2.11 13.06 -5.01
C PHE A 137 1.23 14.19 -5.56
N ASP A 138 1.83 15.24 -6.11
CA ASP A 138 1.15 16.44 -6.61
C ASP A 138 1.43 16.69 -8.10
N THR A 139 2.46 16.03 -8.63
CA THR A 139 3.03 16.28 -9.94
C THR A 139 2.67 15.16 -10.90
N LYS A 140 2.01 15.54 -12.00
CA LYS A 140 1.81 14.63 -13.13
C LYS A 140 3.15 14.36 -13.80
N ALA A 141 3.41 13.09 -14.12
CA ALA A 141 4.68 12.66 -14.69
C ALA A 141 4.50 12.01 -16.06
N ILE A 142 5.49 12.21 -16.92
CA ILE A 142 5.66 11.48 -18.17
C ILE A 142 6.90 10.61 -17.97
N GLU A 143 6.73 9.30 -18.01
CA GLU A 143 7.85 8.36 -17.89
C GLU A 143 8.61 8.25 -19.22
N ALA A 144 9.84 7.75 -19.16
CA ALA A 144 10.68 7.58 -20.33
C ALA A 144 10.03 6.63 -21.35
N ALA A 145 10.00 7.05 -22.61
CA ALA A 145 9.50 6.22 -23.70
C ALA A 145 10.34 4.94 -23.84
N PHE A 146 9.70 3.82 -24.17
CA PHE A 146 10.39 2.56 -24.41
C PHE A 146 9.80 1.81 -25.61
N ALA A 147 10.66 1.06 -26.29
CA ALA A 147 10.28 0.22 -27.43
C ALA A 147 9.70 -1.12 -26.96
N ASP A 148 8.74 -1.66 -27.70
CA ASP A 148 8.29 -3.03 -27.51
C ASP A 148 9.45 -4.00 -27.84
N PRO A 149 9.74 -5.01 -27.00
CA PRO A 149 10.77 -6.02 -27.28
C PRO A 149 10.56 -6.80 -28.59
N LYS A 150 9.34 -6.81 -29.13
CA LYS A 150 9.00 -7.48 -30.39
C LYS A 150 9.23 -6.61 -31.63
N ASN A 151 9.66 -5.36 -31.46
CA ASN A 151 9.96 -4.48 -32.59
C ASN A 151 11.06 -5.06 -33.48
N SER A 152 11.04 -4.62 -34.73
CA SER A 152 12.09 -4.88 -35.68
C SER A 152 13.44 -4.38 -35.16
N SER A 153 14.50 -5.16 -35.38
CA SER A 153 15.87 -4.74 -35.08
C SER A 153 16.42 -3.71 -36.08
N ALA A 154 15.63 -3.32 -37.09
CA ALA A 154 16.01 -2.32 -38.09
C ALA A 154 16.11 -0.90 -37.53
N TYR A 155 15.33 -0.56 -36.51
CA TYR A 155 15.46 0.71 -35.79
C TYR A 155 16.41 0.51 -34.61
N THR A 156 17.57 1.16 -34.66
CA THR A 156 18.60 1.08 -33.62
C THR A 156 18.65 2.32 -32.74
N GLY A 157 17.76 3.28 -33.02
CA GLY A 157 17.62 4.51 -32.27
C GLY A 157 16.84 4.36 -30.96
N THR A 158 16.69 5.48 -30.28
CA THR A 158 15.89 5.61 -29.06
C THR A 158 14.64 6.42 -29.34
N ALA A 159 13.57 6.12 -28.61
CA ALA A 159 12.42 7.00 -28.49
C ALA A 159 12.55 7.78 -27.18
N THR A 160 12.23 9.07 -27.20
CA THR A 160 12.30 9.95 -26.02
C THR A 160 10.97 10.66 -25.85
N SER A 161 10.45 10.65 -24.62
CA SER A 161 9.21 11.32 -24.22
C SER A 161 9.53 12.63 -23.49
N SER A 162 8.66 13.62 -23.65
CA SER A 162 8.77 14.92 -22.98
C SER A 162 7.41 15.64 -22.98
N GLY A 163 7.38 16.91 -22.56
CA GLY A 163 6.19 17.74 -22.55
C GLY A 163 5.60 17.90 -21.15
N THR A 164 4.30 18.18 -21.08
CA THR A 164 3.57 18.35 -19.82
C THR A 164 2.24 17.65 -19.94
N TYR A 165 2.03 16.62 -19.13
CA TYR A 165 0.80 15.84 -19.19
C TYR A 165 -0.37 16.64 -18.63
N THR A 166 -1.33 16.98 -19.48
CA THR A 166 -2.53 17.76 -19.12
C THR A 166 -3.77 16.88 -18.94
N GLY A 167 -3.64 15.57 -19.12
CA GLY A 167 -4.74 14.61 -19.00
C GLY A 167 -5.12 14.27 -17.57
N THR A 168 -6.19 13.49 -17.45
CA THR A 168 -6.69 12.95 -16.19
C THR A 168 -6.39 11.46 -16.08
N GLY A 169 -6.01 11.02 -14.88
CA GLY A 169 -5.69 9.62 -14.60
C GLY A 169 -4.36 9.16 -15.22
N SER A 170 -3.80 8.10 -14.66
CA SER A 170 -2.63 7.42 -15.22
C SER A 170 -3.04 6.54 -16.41
N LYS A 171 -2.20 6.47 -17.45
CA LYS A 171 -2.45 5.67 -18.66
C LYS A 171 -1.15 5.38 -19.40
N THR A 172 -1.20 4.43 -20.32
CA THR A 172 -0.11 4.13 -21.25
C THR A 172 -0.51 4.57 -22.65
N PHE A 173 0.23 5.51 -23.22
CA PHE A 173 0.15 5.80 -24.65
C PHE A 173 0.93 4.75 -25.43
N ILE A 174 0.34 4.25 -26.51
CA ILE A 174 0.99 3.34 -27.44
C ILE A 174 1.07 4.03 -28.80
N VAL A 175 2.28 4.13 -29.33
CA VAL A 175 2.57 4.57 -30.68
C VAL A 175 2.86 3.35 -31.52
N GLU A 176 2.10 3.14 -32.58
CA GLU A 176 2.35 2.07 -33.55
C GLU A 176 2.68 2.66 -34.92
N VAL A 177 3.83 2.28 -35.47
CA VAL A 177 4.28 2.73 -36.78
C VAL A 177 3.38 2.14 -37.87
N LEU A 178 2.80 3.00 -38.70
CA LEU A 178 1.94 2.64 -39.84
C LEU A 178 2.74 2.49 -41.13
N SER A 179 3.61 3.45 -41.44
CA SER A 179 4.46 3.40 -42.63
C SER A 179 5.93 3.35 -42.23
N ALA A 180 6.66 2.40 -42.80
CA ALA A 180 8.08 2.27 -42.54
C ALA A 180 8.89 3.46 -43.10
N GLY A 181 10.03 3.75 -42.46
CA GLY A 181 10.92 4.85 -42.86
C GLY A 181 11.87 5.28 -41.76
N ALA A 182 12.80 6.19 -42.08
CA ALA A 182 13.58 6.88 -41.06
C ALA A 182 12.69 7.80 -40.21
N ALA A 183 13.20 8.24 -39.05
CA ALA A 183 12.53 9.27 -38.26
C ALA A 183 12.31 10.53 -39.11
N GLY A 184 11.09 11.08 -39.12
CA GLY A 184 10.70 12.18 -40.03
C GLY A 184 9.95 11.72 -41.28
N ALA A 185 10.17 10.49 -41.74
CA ALA A 185 9.54 9.93 -42.94
C ALA A 185 8.50 8.83 -42.60
N ALA A 186 8.74 8.05 -41.54
CA ALA A 186 7.78 7.09 -41.04
C ALA A 186 6.54 7.80 -40.45
N THR A 187 5.38 7.16 -40.54
CA THR A 187 4.14 7.62 -39.91
C THR A 187 3.67 6.65 -38.84
N TYR A 188 2.87 7.12 -37.89
CA TYR A 188 2.35 6.34 -36.79
C TYR A 188 0.89 6.67 -36.47
N ARG A 189 0.25 5.79 -35.71
CA ARG A 189 -1.02 6.02 -35.01
C ARG A 189 -0.79 5.94 -33.51
N VAL A 190 -1.63 6.61 -32.74
CA VAL A 190 -1.54 6.65 -31.28
C VAL A 190 -2.78 6.05 -30.64
N SER A 191 -2.58 5.32 -29.55
CA SER A 191 -3.63 4.82 -28.67
C SER A 191 -3.42 5.38 -27.27
N LYS A 192 -4.51 5.71 -26.58
CA LYS A 192 -4.49 6.22 -25.19
C LYS A 192 -5.09 5.24 -24.16
N ASP A 193 -5.59 4.10 -24.62
CA ASP A 193 -6.36 3.13 -23.83
C ASP A 193 -5.75 1.72 -23.90
N GLY A 194 -4.43 1.64 -24.07
CA GLY A 194 -3.72 0.36 -24.11
C GLY A 194 -3.91 -0.44 -25.41
N GLY A 195 -4.33 0.21 -26.49
CA GLY A 195 -4.41 -0.35 -27.84
C GLY A 195 -5.82 -0.77 -28.26
N ILE A 196 -6.84 -0.37 -27.51
CA ILE A 196 -8.25 -0.67 -27.78
C ILE A 196 -8.76 0.25 -28.89
N SER A 197 -8.52 1.55 -28.77
CA SER A 197 -8.86 2.55 -29.78
C SER A 197 -7.61 3.26 -30.29
N TRP A 198 -7.66 3.64 -31.57
CA TRP A 198 -6.53 4.24 -32.28
C TRP A 198 -6.95 5.53 -32.95
N ASP A 199 -6.12 6.55 -32.78
CA ASP A 199 -6.13 7.78 -33.55
C ASP A 199 -5.03 7.71 -34.60
N ASP A 200 -5.43 7.56 -35.86
CA ASP A 200 -4.58 7.48 -37.03
C ASP A 200 -4.61 8.76 -37.88
N ASN A 201 -5.04 9.89 -37.30
CA ASN A 201 -5.16 11.16 -37.99
C ASN A 201 -6.09 11.08 -39.23
N GLY A 202 -7.22 10.38 -39.10
CA GLY A 202 -8.16 10.16 -40.20
C GLY A 202 -7.57 9.30 -41.33
N GLY A 203 -6.68 8.36 -40.98
CA GLY A 203 -5.99 7.47 -41.90
C GLY A 203 -4.69 8.02 -42.51
N ALA A 204 -4.36 9.30 -42.31
CA ALA A 204 -3.12 9.88 -42.83
C ALA A 204 -1.87 9.48 -42.03
N GLY A 205 -2.05 9.08 -40.78
CA GLY A 205 -0.98 8.90 -39.81
C GLY A 205 -0.37 10.22 -39.34
N TYR A 206 0.33 10.15 -38.21
CA TYR A 206 1.15 11.23 -37.68
C TYR A 206 2.60 11.00 -38.11
N ALA A 207 3.29 12.04 -38.58
CA ALA A 207 4.69 11.91 -38.94
C ALA A 207 5.56 11.71 -37.68
N THR A 208 6.47 10.74 -37.73
CA THR A 208 7.56 10.64 -36.75
C THR A 208 8.45 11.88 -36.84
N SER A 209 9.19 12.20 -35.79
CA SER A 209 10.04 13.40 -35.75
C SER A 209 11.32 13.11 -34.98
N THR A 210 12.43 13.73 -35.41
CA THR A 210 13.71 13.73 -34.68
C THR A 210 13.77 14.73 -33.53
N THR A 211 12.78 15.61 -33.47
CA THR A 211 12.60 16.59 -32.39
C THR A 211 11.27 16.33 -31.67
N ALA A 212 11.16 16.77 -30.43
CA ALA A 212 9.96 16.57 -29.62
C ALA A 212 8.72 17.14 -30.32
N ALA A 213 7.79 16.25 -30.67
CA ALA A 213 6.54 16.59 -31.34
C ALA A 213 5.37 16.00 -30.54
N ALA A 214 4.23 16.70 -30.53
CA ALA A 214 3.03 16.21 -29.84
C ALA A 214 2.62 14.82 -30.36
N LEU A 215 2.16 13.96 -29.44
CA LEU A 215 1.60 12.64 -29.74
C LEU A 215 0.21 12.73 -30.38
N GLY A 216 0.16 13.33 -31.57
CA GLY A 216 -1.08 13.60 -32.27
C GLY A 216 -2.01 14.58 -31.54
N ALA A 217 -3.24 14.71 -32.03
CA ALA A 217 -4.23 15.64 -31.48
C ALA A 217 -4.70 15.25 -30.08
N ALA A 218 -4.69 13.94 -29.77
CA ALA A 218 -5.10 13.38 -28.48
C ALA A 218 -3.93 13.15 -27.49
N GLY A 219 -2.75 13.69 -27.77
CA GLY A 219 -1.54 13.45 -26.97
C GLY A 219 -1.54 14.07 -25.58
N GLU A 220 -2.55 14.87 -25.20
CA GLU A 220 -2.71 15.45 -23.85
C GLU A 220 -1.42 16.13 -23.32
N GLY A 221 -0.72 16.84 -24.21
CA GLY A 221 0.53 17.56 -23.91
C GLY A 221 1.79 16.70 -23.86
N VAL A 222 1.68 15.38 -24.06
CA VAL A 222 2.80 14.46 -24.19
C VAL A 222 3.43 14.60 -25.58
N GLN A 223 4.75 14.64 -25.60
CA GLN A 223 5.56 14.73 -26.81
C GLN A 223 6.47 13.52 -26.94
N LEU A 224 6.78 13.15 -28.18
CA LEU A 224 7.69 12.06 -28.52
C LEU A 224 8.68 12.49 -29.60
N ALA A 225 9.91 12.00 -29.52
CA ALA A 225 10.92 12.11 -30.57
C ALA A 225 11.65 10.78 -30.77
N PHE A 226 12.11 10.55 -31.99
CA PHE A 226 12.87 9.38 -32.41
C PHE A 226 14.26 9.82 -32.86
N SER A 227 15.34 9.27 -32.30
CA SER A 227 16.68 9.58 -32.79
C SER A 227 16.86 9.16 -34.26
N ASP A 228 17.72 9.86 -34.99
CA ASP A 228 18.04 9.55 -36.39
C ASP A 228 19.02 8.36 -36.53
N SER A 229 18.53 7.16 -36.20
CA SER A 229 19.32 5.91 -36.18
C SER A 229 18.48 4.70 -36.62
N GLY A 230 18.75 4.19 -37.83
CA GLY A 230 18.06 3.02 -38.38
C GLY A 230 16.71 3.35 -39.03
N THR A 231 15.87 2.34 -39.25
CA THR A 231 14.59 2.46 -39.96
C THR A 231 13.46 1.87 -39.12
N LEU A 232 12.44 2.69 -38.84
CA LEU A 232 11.20 2.25 -38.21
C LEU A 232 10.43 1.36 -39.19
N SER A 233 9.95 0.22 -38.71
CA SER A 233 9.19 -0.75 -39.50
C SER A 233 7.70 -0.65 -39.16
N SER A 234 6.84 -0.93 -40.15
CA SER A 234 5.40 -1.02 -39.90
C SER A 234 5.12 -2.05 -38.81
N GLY A 235 4.31 -1.68 -37.82
CA GLY A 235 3.98 -2.50 -36.66
C GLY A 235 4.93 -2.34 -35.47
N ASP A 236 6.04 -1.60 -35.59
CA ASP A 236 6.87 -1.26 -34.44
C ASP A 236 6.05 -0.44 -33.44
N ARG A 237 6.15 -0.78 -32.15
CA ARG A 237 5.41 -0.15 -31.05
C ARG A 237 6.33 0.51 -30.04
N PHE A 238 5.93 1.69 -29.59
CA PHE A 238 6.59 2.44 -28.53
C PHE A 238 5.56 2.83 -27.49
N HIS A 239 5.97 2.85 -26.24
CA HIS A 239 5.09 3.07 -25.11
C HIS A 239 5.58 4.29 -24.34
N VAL A 240 4.64 5.10 -23.87
CA VAL A 240 4.89 6.21 -22.95
C VAL A 240 3.88 6.10 -21.82
N ASP A 241 4.37 5.76 -20.64
CA ASP A 241 3.56 5.72 -19.44
C ASP A 241 3.45 7.15 -18.88
N VAL A 242 2.23 7.54 -18.51
CA VAL A 242 1.97 8.81 -17.81
C VAL A 242 1.25 8.54 -16.51
N THR A 243 1.63 9.30 -15.48
CA THR A 243 1.13 9.13 -14.12
C THR A 243 0.42 10.40 -13.66
N SER A 244 -0.78 10.23 -13.10
CA SER A 244 -1.52 11.29 -12.42
C SER A 244 -1.72 10.88 -10.96
N PRO A 245 -1.10 11.56 -9.99
CA PRO A 245 -1.21 11.18 -8.58
C PRO A 245 -2.64 11.17 -8.03
N GLU A 246 -3.47 12.14 -8.47
CA GLU A 246 -4.87 12.20 -8.07
C GLU A 246 -5.70 11.16 -8.84
N LEU A 247 -6.20 10.15 -8.10
CA LEU A 247 -7.08 9.11 -8.64
C LEU A 247 -8.56 9.52 -8.61
N ARG A 248 -8.96 10.30 -7.60
CA ARG A 248 -10.32 10.79 -7.42
C ARG A 248 -10.32 12.06 -6.56
N ALA A 249 -10.84 13.14 -7.13
CA ALA A 249 -11.02 14.40 -6.41
C ALA A 249 -12.06 14.28 -5.29
N ALA A 250 -11.76 14.88 -4.14
CA ALA A 250 -12.70 15.07 -3.05
C ALA A 250 -13.77 16.11 -3.47
N GLN A 251 -15.04 15.87 -3.10
CA GLN A 251 -16.15 16.71 -3.56
C GLN A 251 -17.21 16.85 -2.47
N ASP A 252 -17.72 18.06 -2.29
CA ASP A 252 -18.81 18.29 -1.33
C ASP A 252 -20.06 17.48 -1.70
N ALA A 253 -20.73 16.95 -0.67
CA ALA A 253 -22.06 16.40 -0.79
C ALA A 253 -23.07 17.53 -1.06
N VAL A 254 -23.88 17.37 -2.11
CA VAL A 254 -24.90 18.35 -2.51
C VAL A 254 -26.25 17.66 -2.57
N PHE A 255 -27.23 18.19 -1.83
CA PHE A 255 -28.59 17.67 -1.79
C PHE A 255 -29.60 18.79 -1.56
N THR A 256 -30.90 18.49 -1.63
CA THR A 256 -31.96 19.45 -1.31
C THR A 256 -32.79 18.95 -0.15
N LEU A 257 -32.98 19.79 0.86
CA LEU A 257 -33.86 19.54 1.99
C LEU A 257 -35.01 20.54 1.95
N ASN A 258 -36.24 20.06 1.83
CA ASN A 258 -37.46 20.89 1.72
C ASN A 258 -37.34 21.99 0.63
N GLY A 259 -36.71 21.66 -0.50
CA GLY A 259 -36.47 22.59 -1.62
C GLY A 259 -35.29 23.52 -1.45
N ILE A 260 -34.61 23.52 -0.30
CA ILE A 260 -33.41 24.33 -0.03
C ILE A 260 -32.17 23.50 -0.36
N LYS A 261 -31.31 24.03 -1.23
CA LYS A 261 -30.03 23.39 -1.57
C LYS A 261 -29.09 23.44 -0.36
N GLN A 262 -28.50 22.29 -0.05
CA GLN A 262 -27.53 22.07 1.02
C GLN A 262 -26.21 21.58 0.41
N THR A 263 -25.11 22.00 1.04
CA THR A 263 -23.75 21.57 0.71
C THR A 263 -23.04 21.18 2.01
N ARG A 264 -22.35 20.04 2.04
CA ARG A 264 -21.62 19.53 3.21
C ARG A 264 -20.33 18.81 2.78
N SER A 265 -19.32 18.81 3.66
CA SER A 265 -18.05 18.15 3.37
C SER A 265 -18.06 16.64 3.63
N SER A 266 -19.05 16.11 4.36
CA SER A 266 -19.24 14.68 4.64
C SER A 266 -20.56 14.17 4.07
N ASN A 267 -20.68 12.86 3.88
CA ASN A 267 -21.96 12.20 3.58
C ASN A 267 -22.79 11.91 4.84
N SER A 268 -22.24 12.05 6.05
CA SER A 268 -23.00 11.93 7.30
C SER A 268 -23.36 13.32 7.83
N ILE A 269 -24.65 13.66 7.83
CA ILE A 269 -25.17 15.01 8.07
C ILE A 269 -25.97 15.03 9.37
N SER A 270 -25.44 15.62 10.43
CA SER A 270 -26.10 15.73 11.75
C SER A 270 -26.61 17.14 12.09
N ASP A 271 -26.31 18.12 11.24
CA ASP A 271 -26.59 19.54 11.45
C ASP A 271 -27.69 20.09 10.52
N GLY A 272 -28.25 19.25 9.66
CA GLY A 272 -29.29 19.65 8.70
C GLY A 272 -30.66 19.85 9.34
N ILE A 273 -31.01 18.99 10.30
CA ILE A 273 -32.22 19.08 11.14
C ILE A 273 -31.80 18.74 12.57
N GLU A 274 -32.22 19.56 13.54
CA GLU A 274 -31.90 19.33 14.94
C GLU A 274 -32.37 17.95 15.40
N GLY A 275 -31.43 17.16 15.94
CA GLY A 275 -31.70 15.81 16.45
C GLY A 275 -31.82 14.71 15.40
N VAL A 276 -31.50 14.98 14.13
CA VAL A 276 -31.54 13.99 13.04
C VAL A 276 -30.19 13.91 12.33
N THR A 277 -29.69 12.69 12.16
CA THR A 277 -28.52 12.40 11.32
C THR A 277 -28.94 11.67 10.05
N PHE A 278 -28.41 12.10 8.90
CA PHE A 278 -28.62 11.48 7.60
C PHE A 278 -27.31 10.93 7.04
N ASP A 279 -27.31 9.68 6.58
CA ASP A 279 -26.20 9.13 5.81
C ASP A 279 -26.56 9.08 4.32
N LEU A 280 -25.84 9.84 3.51
CA LEU A 280 -26.04 9.93 2.07
C LEU A 280 -25.32 8.77 1.37
N LEU A 281 -26.10 7.77 0.95
CA LEU A 281 -25.55 6.52 0.40
C LEU A 281 -25.33 6.55 -1.12
N LYS A 282 -26.25 7.20 -1.85
CA LYS A 282 -26.22 7.22 -3.32
C LYS A 282 -26.94 8.45 -3.85
N ALA A 283 -26.34 9.12 -4.82
CA ALA A 283 -26.95 10.24 -5.52
C ALA A 283 -28.04 9.77 -6.49
N ASP A 284 -29.22 10.39 -6.41
CA ASP A 284 -30.31 10.22 -7.36
C ASP A 284 -31.08 11.56 -7.50
N PRO A 285 -30.74 12.39 -8.49
CA PRO A 285 -31.38 13.70 -8.67
C PRO A 285 -32.86 13.64 -9.07
N ALA A 286 -33.34 12.49 -9.57
CA ALA A 286 -34.70 12.35 -10.08
C ALA A 286 -35.70 11.96 -8.97
N LYS A 287 -35.22 11.56 -7.79
CA LYS A 287 -36.03 10.99 -6.72
C LYS A 287 -36.06 11.87 -5.49
N THR A 288 -37.26 12.19 -5.02
CA THR A 288 -37.47 12.83 -3.70
C THR A 288 -37.82 11.77 -2.67
N LEU A 289 -37.08 11.74 -1.56
CA LEU A 289 -37.37 10.90 -0.40
C LEU A 289 -38.21 11.70 0.61
N ARG A 290 -39.21 11.04 1.21
CA ARG A 290 -40.00 11.59 2.32
C ARG A 290 -39.74 10.75 3.56
N PHE A 291 -39.49 11.40 4.67
CA PHE A 291 -39.28 10.77 5.97
C PHE A 291 -40.19 11.41 7.01
N SER A 292 -40.60 10.62 8.00
CA SER A 292 -41.41 11.07 9.14
C SER A 292 -40.64 10.74 10.41
N VAL A 293 -40.52 11.70 11.31
CA VAL A 293 -39.94 11.49 12.64
C VAL A 293 -41.09 11.27 13.61
N GLU A 294 -41.11 10.09 14.23
CA GLU A 294 -42.17 9.68 15.15
C GLU A 294 -41.57 9.21 16.47
N ARG A 295 -42.35 9.33 17.55
CA ARG A 295 -41.95 8.86 18.87
C ARG A 295 -41.96 7.33 18.90
N ASP A 296 -40.85 6.74 19.32
CA ASP A 296 -40.75 5.29 19.51
C ASP A 296 -41.37 4.87 20.86
N ASP A 297 -42.68 4.62 20.85
CA ASP A 297 -43.41 4.13 22.02
C ASP A 297 -42.95 2.74 22.48
N LYS A 298 -42.35 1.96 21.58
CA LYS A 298 -41.88 0.61 21.90
C LYS A 298 -40.67 0.66 22.82
N LEU A 299 -39.72 1.56 22.59
CA LEU A 299 -38.59 1.76 23.51
C LEU A 299 -39.05 2.07 24.95
N ILE A 300 -40.10 2.88 25.11
CA ILE A 300 -40.67 3.19 26.42
C ILE A 300 -41.25 1.92 27.07
N VAL A 301 -42.05 1.16 26.30
CA VAL A 301 -42.66 -0.08 26.80
C VAL A 301 -41.60 -1.11 27.18
N ASP A 302 -40.56 -1.24 26.37
CA ASP A 302 -39.49 -2.22 26.58
C ASP A 302 -38.61 -1.82 27.79
N ALA A 303 -38.30 -0.54 27.98
CA ALA A 303 -37.62 -0.06 29.20
C ALA A 303 -38.46 -0.32 30.48
N VAL A 304 -39.78 -0.15 30.41
CA VAL A 304 -40.67 -0.46 31.53
C VAL A 304 -40.72 -1.97 31.80
N LYS A 305 -40.76 -2.82 30.76
CA LYS A 305 -40.66 -4.27 30.92
C LYS A 305 -39.36 -4.67 31.59
N GLU A 306 -38.23 -4.16 31.11
CA GLU A 306 -36.92 -4.46 31.68
C GLU A 306 -36.84 -4.11 33.16
N MET A 307 -37.36 -2.94 33.56
CA MET A 307 -37.47 -2.56 34.96
C MET A 307 -38.37 -3.52 35.76
N VAL A 308 -39.52 -3.94 35.22
CA VAL A 308 -40.45 -4.88 35.86
C VAL A 308 -39.81 -6.26 36.01
N ASP A 309 -39.11 -6.73 34.99
CA ASP A 309 -38.42 -8.02 34.98
C ASP A 309 -37.27 -8.02 35.99
N ALA A 310 -36.47 -6.96 36.04
CA ALA A 310 -35.42 -6.79 37.06
C ALA A 310 -35.99 -6.79 38.48
N TYR A 311 -37.12 -6.11 38.71
CA TYR A 311 -37.82 -6.15 40.00
C TYR A 311 -38.33 -7.56 40.35
N ASN A 312 -38.98 -8.24 39.39
CA ASN A 312 -39.52 -9.57 39.59
C ASN A 312 -38.40 -10.59 39.87
N ALA A 313 -37.27 -10.48 39.18
CA ALA A 313 -36.08 -11.29 39.39
C ALA A 313 -35.51 -11.09 40.81
N LEU A 314 -35.35 -9.84 41.25
CA LEU A 314 -34.85 -9.53 42.59
C LEU A 314 -35.79 -10.06 43.69
N VAL A 315 -37.10 -9.86 43.54
CA VAL A 315 -38.09 -10.37 44.50
C VAL A 315 -38.05 -11.89 44.55
N LYS A 316 -37.86 -12.56 43.41
CA LYS A 316 -37.72 -14.01 43.35
C LYS A 316 -36.45 -14.47 44.07
N ASP A 317 -35.28 -13.89 43.76
CA ASP A 317 -34.00 -14.25 44.38
C ASP A 317 -34.02 -14.10 45.90
N ILE A 318 -34.57 -12.99 46.41
CA ILE A 318 -34.68 -12.78 47.87
C ILE A 318 -35.64 -13.81 48.49
N ARG A 319 -36.77 -14.13 47.83
CA ARG A 319 -37.72 -15.14 48.33
C ARG A 319 -37.14 -16.55 48.34
N ASP A 320 -36.44 -16.94 47.27
CA ASP A 320 -35.79 -18.25 47.17
C ASP A 320 -34.72 -18.39 48.28
N LYS A 321 -34.04 -17.30 48.64
CA LYS A 321 -33.09 -17.27 49.78
C LYS A 321 -33.75 -17.16 51.16
N GLN A 322 -35.08 -17.01 51.22
CA GLN A 322 -35.89 -16.96 52.44
C GLN A 322 -36.68 -18.25 52.69
N THR A 323 -36.56 -19.28 51.85
CA THR A 323 -37.27 -20.56 52.06
C THR A 323 -36.55 -21.43 53.09
N PHE A 324 -37.31 -22.25 53.81
CA PHE A 324 -36.79 -23.30 54.68
C PHE A 324 -36.88 -24.64 53.94
N ASP A 325 -35.77 -25.38 53.91
CA ASP A 325 -35.73 -26.73 53.36
C ASP A 325 -36.05 -27.75 54.47
N PRO A 326 -37.22 -28.41 54.43
CA PRO A 326 -37.62 -29.37 55.45
C PRO A 326 -36.88 -30.71 55.34
N GLU A 327 -36.22 -31.03 54.22
CA GLU A 327 -35.45 -32.27 54.06
C GLU A 327 -34.08 -32.17 54.72
N THR A 328 -33.44 -31.00 54.60
CA THR A 328 -32.13 -30.73 55.23
C THR A 328 -32.25 -30.02 56.58
N ASN A 329 -33.46 -29.61 56.98
CA ASN A 329 -33.72 -28.76 58.16
C ASN A 329 -32.90 -27.45 58.17
N THR A 330 -32.53 -26.93 56.99
CA THR A 330 -31.75 -25.68 56.87
C THR A 330 -32.60 -24.54 56.32
N GLY A 331 -32.50 -23.37 56.95
CA GLY A 331 -33.05 -22.13 56.42
C GLY A 331 -32.15 -21.52 55.36
N GLY A 332 -32.75 -20.91 54.33
CA GLY A 332 -32.02 -20.12 53.35
C GLY A 332 -31.30 -18.92 53.98
N PRO A 333 -30.26 -18.37 53.33
CA PRO A 333 -29.37 -17.36 53.92
C PRO A 333 -30.05 -16.08 54.44
N PHE A 334 -31.23 -15.75 53.92
CA PHE A 334 -32.01 -14.56 54.32
C PHE A 334 -33.25 -14.90 55.16
N LEU A 335 -33.41 -16.15 55.59
CA LEU A 335 -34.55 -16.56 56.42
C LEU A 335 -34.58 -15.75 57.74
N GLY A 336 -35.65 -14.98 57.96
CA GLY A 336 -35.80 -14.12 59.13
C GLY A 336 -35.08 -12.77 59.04
N ASP A 337 -34.36 -12.47 57.95
CA ASP A 337 -33.66 -11.21 57.77
C ASP A 337 -34.66 -10.05 57.54
N ARG A 338 -34.63 -9.07 58.45
CA ARG A 338 -35.51 -7.88 58.41
C ARG A 338 -35.09 -6.86 57.35
N THR A 339 -33.81 -6.81 57.00
CA THR A 339 -33.25 -5.93 55.97
C THR A 339 -33.70 -6.38 54.59
N ALA A 340 -33.66 -7.68 54.30
CA ALA A 340 -34.18 -8.27 53.06
C ALA A 340 -35.66 -7.91 52.84
N ASN A 341 -36.47 -8.01 53.89
CA ASN A 341 -37.88 -7.62 53.87
C ASN A 341 -38.07 -6.10 53.74
N SER A 342 -37.22 -5.29 54.37
CA SER A 342 -37.25 -3.83 54.26
C SER A 342 -36.95 -3.35 52.84
N VAL A 343 -35.98 -3.97 52.15
CA VAL A 343 -35.61 -3.67 50.76
C VAL A 343 -36.78 -3.97 49.80
N ILE A 344 -37.38 -5.16 49.88
CA ILE A 344 -38.57 -5.50 49.07
C ILE A 344 -39.70 -4.50 49.34
N SER A 345 -39.95 -4.15 50.60
CA SER A 345 -41.02 -3.21 50.96
C SER A 345 -40.77 -1.80 50.41
N THR A 346 -39.51 -1.36 50.40
CA THR A 346 -39.12 -0.03 49.92
C THR A 346 -39.18 0.05 48.41
N LEU A 347 -38.69 -0.97 47.70
CA LEU A 347 -38.78 -1.06 46.24
C LEU A 347 -40.24 -1.15 45.78
N ARG A 348 -41.07 -1.95 46.46
CA ARG A 348 -42.51 -2.03 46.18
C ARG A 348 -43.22 -0.68 46.37
N ARG A 349 -42.85 0.10 47.38
CA ARG A 349 -43.38 1.45 47.60
C ARG A 349 -42.94 2.42 46.49
N ARG A 350 -41.66 2.37 46.10
CA ARG A 350 -41.12 3.26 45.06
C ARG A 350 -41.62 2.91 43.65
N SER A 351 -41.79 1.63 43.31
CA SER A 351 -42.33 1.18 42.02
C SER A 351 -43.86 1.21 41.92
N GLY A 352 -44.56 1.40 43.05
CA GLY A 352 -46.01 1.60 43.12
C GLY A 352 -46.43 3.06 43.32
N ALA A 353 -45.48 3.98 43.50
CA ALA A 353 -45.78 5.41 43.60
C ALA A 353 -46.01 5.97 42.19
N PRO A 354 -47.12 6.69 41.94
CA PRO A 354 -47.24 7.46 40.70
C PRO A 354 -46.11 8.49 40.65
N PRO A 355 -45.51 8.77 39.47
CA PRO A 355 -44.51 9.81 39.34
C PRO A 355 -45.10 11.13 39.83
N LEU A 356 -44.34 11.82 40.69
CA LEU A 356 -44.70 13.14 41.20
C LEU A 356 -45.04 14.05 40.02
N ALA A 357 -46.25 14.58 40.04
CA ALA A 357 -46.84 15.38 38.97
C ALA A 357 -45.91 16.52 38.53
N SER A 358 -45.33 16.41 37.33
CA SER A 358 -45.08 17.59 36.51
C SER A 358 -46.44 18.08 36.01
N ARG A 359 -46.66 19.40 36.09
CA ARG A 359 -47.94 20.09 35.85
C ARG A 359 -48.38 20.06 34.38
N ALA A 360 -48.59 18.87 33.81
CA ALA A 360 -49.37 18.67 32.60
C ALA A 360 -50.62 17.86 32.98
N ARG A 361 -51.80 18.40 32.68
CA ARG A 361 -53.10 17.82 32.99
C ARG A 361 -53.23 16.44 32.33
N PHE A 362 -52.91 15.37 33.05
CA PHE A 362 -53.51 14.07 32.79
C PHE A 362 -54.98 14.16 33.21
N ALA A 363 -55.85 14.47 32.26
CA ALA A 363 -57.28 14.33 32.46
C ALA A 363 -57.55 12.85 32.74
N ALA A 364 -58.03 12.57 33.96
CA ALA A 364 -58.39 11.25 34.42
C ALA A 364 -59.59 10.71 33.63
N SER A 365 -59.36 10.14 32.45
CA SER A 365 -60.33 9.27 31.80
C SER A 365 -60.07 7.84 32.26
N ARG A 366 -60.81 7.45 33.29
CA ARG A 366 -61.19 6.09 33.71
C ARG A 366 -60.21 4.94 33.39
N THR A 367 -59.67 4.40 34.48
CA THR A 367 -59.21 3.02 34.65
C THR A 367 -58.04 2.58 33.77
N TRP A 368 -56.82 2.96 34.17
CA TRP A 368 -55.78 1.95 34.22
C TRP A 368 -56.31 0.86 35.17
N ALA A 369 -56.71 -0.29 34.65
CA ALA A 369 -57.08 -1.42 35.48
C ALA A 369 -55.78 -1.96 36.10
N TYR A 370 -55.32 -1.29 37.16
CA TYR A 370 -54.38 -1.86 38.10
C TYR A 370 -55.12 -2.91 38.88
N GLU A 371 -54.89 -4.17 38.53
CA GLU A 371 -55.28 -5.27 39.39
C GLU A 371 -54.09 -5.50 40.34
N PRO A 372 -54.16 -5.05 41.61
CA PRO A 372 -53.09 -5.34 42.55
C PRO A 372 -52.95 -6.87 42.65
N PRO A 373 -51.76 -7.45 42.43
CA PRO A 373 -51.60 -8.89 42.57
C PRO A 373 -51.97 -9.29 44.01
N LYS A 374 -52.82 -10.31 44.15
CA LYS A 374 -53.10 -10.97 45.44
C LYS A 374 -51.76 -11.30 46.11
N ALA A 375 -51.70 -11.15 47.43
CA ALA A 375 -50.50 -11.38 48.22
C ALA A 375 -49.87 -12.74 47.84
N GLY A 376 -48.77 -12.70 47.07
CA GLY A 376 -48.10 -13.89 46.54
C GLY A 376 -47.67 -13.80 45.06
N ALA A 377 -48.41 -13.12 44.19
CA ALA A 377 -48.18 -13.18 42.73
C ALA A 377 -47.15 -12.18 42.18
N SER A 378 -46.50 -12.55 41.07
CA SER A 378 -45.63 -11.71 40.23
C SER A 378 -46.41 -10.57 39.59
N ARG A 379 -45.73 -9.46 39.29
CA ARG A 379 -46.35 -8.35 38.54
C ARG A 379 -46.32 -8.67 37.06
N SER A 380 -47.48 -8.67 36.41
CA SER A 380 -47.60 -8.74 34.95
C SER A 380 -48.00 -7.38 34.38
N ILE A 381 -47.51 -7.08 33.18
CA ILE A 381 -47.92 -5.91 32.42
C ILE A 381 -49.13 -6.30 31.56
N PRO A 382 -50.20 -5.47 31.47
CA PRO A 382 -51.30 -5.71 30.55
C PRO A 382 -50.81 -5.69 29.07
N PRO A 383 -51.55 -6.31 28.13
CA PRO A 383 -51.14 -6.37 26.73
C PRO A 383 -50.88 -4.97 26.12
N SER A 384 -49.91 -4.89 25.20
CA SER A 384 -49.41 -3.65 24.59
C SER A 384 -50.51 -2.72 24.03
N SER A 385 -51.62 -3.31 23.56
CA SER A 385 -52.78 -2.58 23.05
C SER A 385 -53.48 -1.66 24.07
N LYS A 386 -53.34 -1.92 25.38
CA LYS A 386 -53.91 -1.05 26.42
C LYS A 386 -52.97 0.09 26.83
N ILE A 387 -51.67 -0.08 26.63
CA ILE A 387 -50.66 0.94 26.95
C ILE A 387 -50.65 2.04 25.87
N SER A 388 -50.83 1.68 24.60
CA SER A 388 -50.95 2.64 23.50
C SER A 388 -52.29 3.38 23.46
N SER A 389 -53.33 2.88 24.16
CA SER A 389 -54.68 3.47 24.15
C SER A 389 -54.87 4.69 25.04
N GLY A 390 -53.89 5.03 25.89
CA GLY A 390 -53.84 6.30 26.61
C GLY A 390 -53.50 7.44 25.65
N THR A 391 -54.51 7.88 24.89
CA THR A 391 -54.42 8.90 23.84
C THR A 391 -53.74 10.16 24.37
N ILE A 392 -52.50 10.38 23.98
CA ILE A 392 -51.85 11.70 24.05
C ILE A 392 -52.29 12.41 22.78
N GLU A 393 -53.20 13.39 22.90
CA GLU A 393 -53.58 14.25 21.77
C GLU A 393 -52.33 14.92 21.18
N ARG A 394 -52.17 14.73 19.87
CA ARG A 394 -51.00 15.12 19.06
C ARG A 394 -50.98 16.62 18.78
N PRO A 395 -49.80 17.25 18.75
CA PRO A 395 -49.44 18.18 17.71
C PRO A 395 -48.48 17.47 16.75
N SER A 396 -49.00 17.04 15.61
CA SER A 396 -48.19 16.52 14.51
C SER A 396 -47.40 17.69 13.91
N LEU A 397 -46.08 17.70 14.03
CA LEU A 397 -45.24 18.51 13.16
C LEU A 397 -44.85 17.62 11.97
N MET A 398 -45.63 17.74 10.89
CA MET A 398 -45.18 17.30 9.57
C MET A 398 -44.12 18.30 9.09
N PHE A 399 -42.95 17.80 8.69
CA PHE A 399 -41.90 18.58 8.04
C PHE A 399 -41.68 18.10 6.61
#